data_AF-A0AB38A0T8-F1
#
_entry.id   AF-A0AB38A0T8-F1
#
_cell.length_a   1.000
_cell.length_b   1.000
_cell.length_c   1.000
_cell.angle_alpha   90.00
_cell.angle_beta   90.00
_cell.angle_gamma   90.00
#
_symmetry.space_group_name_H-M   'P 1'
#
loop_
_entity.id
_entity.type
_entity.pdbx_description
1 polymer ?
#
loop_
_entity_poly.entity_id
_entity_poly.type
_entity_poly.pdbx_seq_one_letter_code
_entity_poly.pdbx_strand_id
1 'polypeptide(L)'
;AMAAIMNGIVLHGGTRTYVGTFFVFTDYLRPAMRLAAISHLPGTYVMTHDSIAVGEDGPTHEPVEHLSSYRGMPNLTVLRPADGNEVSAAWEIAVSSVDKPTMLVLTRQNLPVLEGTPTLAREGVKKGAYVLSPQQGETPAGILIATGSEVSLAVEAQKQLREAGVDVSVVSMPSFDLFEAQDAAYKETVLPGAVRNRMSIEMGATFGWERYVGLDGLAYGIDTYGASGNGNVVMAEFGFTTEKVVAAYQAKFVK
;
A
#
# COMPACT_ATOMS: atom_id res chain seq x y z
N ALA A 1 2.71 -25.20 -6.27
CA ALA A 1 1.63 -26.16 -5.94
C ALA A 1 0.49 -25.51 -5.15
N MET A 2 0.78 -24.90 -3.98
CA MET A 2 -0.22 -24.30 -3.06
C MET A 2 -1.31 -23.45 -3.74
N ALA A 3 -0.96 -22.44 -4.54
CA ALA A 3 -1.95 -21.60 -5.22
C ALA A 3 -2.80 -22.36 -6.27
N ALA A 4 -2.23 -23.34 -6.97
CA ALA A 4 -2.99 -24.15 -7.92
C ALA A 4 -3.99 -25.07 -7.21
N ILE A 5 -3.62 -25.61 -6.04
CA ILE A 5 -4.52 -26.37 -5.18
C ILE A 5 -5.67 -25.48 -4.70
N MET A 6 -5.36 -24.25 -4.24
CA MET A 6 -6.38 -23.27 -3.86
C MET A 6 -7.38 -23.03 -5.00
N ASN A 7 -6.90 -22.85 -6.24
CA ASN A 7 -7.78 -22.69 -7.40
C ASN A 7 -8.73 -23.89 -7.58
N GLY A 8 -8.22 -25.11 -7.42
CA GLY A 8 -9.04 -26.33 -7.46
C GLY A 8 -10.09 -26.39 -6.35
N ILE A 9 -9.74 -26.01 -5.12
CA ILE A 9 -10.69 -25.96 -3.99
C ILE A 9 -11.79 -24.92 -4.25
N VAL A 10 -11.42 -23.73 -4.72
CA VAL A 10 -12.39 -22.65 -5.03
C VAL A 10 -13.30 -23.05 -6.17
N LEU A 11 -12.77 -23.70 -7.23
CA LEU A 11 -13.55 -24.23 -8.35
C LEU A 11 -14.55 -25.31 -7.94
N HIS A 12 -14.16 -26.19 -7.02
CA HIS A 12 -15.05 -27.23 -6.50
C HIS A 12 -16.26 -26.61 -5.76
N GLY A 13 -16.05 -25.48 -5.08
CA GLY A 13 -17.10 -24.77 -4.35
C GLY A 13 -17.40 -25.37 -2.97
N GLY A 14 -18.21 -24.64 -2.19
CA GLY A 14 -18.62 -25.01 -0.83
C GLY A 14 -17.69 -24.53 0.29
N THR A 15 -16.55 -23.92 -0.04
CA THR A 15 -15.58 -23.38 0.94
C THR A 15 -15.03 -22.02 0.53
N ARG A 16 -14.55 -21.26 1.51
CA ARG A 16 -13.68 -20.09 1.31
C ARG A 16 -12.26 -20.51 1.65
N THR A 17 -11.30 -20.30 0.75
CA THR A 17 -9.93 -20.80 0.92
C THR A 17 -8.93 -19.67 0.85
N TYR A 18 -7.95 -19.71 1.75
CA TYR A 18 -6.77 -18.85 1.69
C TYR A 18 -5.50 -19.69 1.67
N VAL A 19 -4.42 -19.10 1.17
CA VAL A 19 -3.06 -19.64 1.22
C VAL A 19 -2.09 -18.55 1.66
N GLY A 20 -0.97 -18.91 2.27
CA GLY A 20 0.00 -17.91 2.74
C GLY A 20 1.45 -18.29 2.62
N THR A 21 2.30 -17.29 2.36
CA THR A 21 3.76 -17.38 2.30
C THR A 21 4.37 -15.98 2.49
N PHE A 22 5.68 -15.83 2.37
CA PHE A 22 6.30 -14.50 2.31
C PHE A 22 6.00 -13.86 0.97
N PHE A 23 5.82 -12.54 0.97
CA PHE A 23 5.42 -11.81 -0.22
C PHE A 23 6.46 -11.94 -1.34
N VAL A 24 7.75 -12.00 -0.98
CA VAL A 24 8.85 -12.21 -1.93
C VAL A 24 8.73 -13.53 -2.71
N PHE A 25 8.11 -14.56 -2.11
CA PHE A 25 7.97 -15.86 -2.77
C PHE A 25 6.76 -15.94 -3.69
N THR A 26 5.95 -14.88 -3.79
CA THR A 26 4.81 -14.84 -4.71
C THR A 26 5.20 -15.08 -6.17
N ASP A 27 6.45 -14.80 -6.55
CA ASP A 27 7.04 -15.16 -7.84
C ASP A 27 6.93 -16.67 -8.15
N TYR A 28 7.05 -17.55 -7.16
CA TYR A 28 6.85 -18.99 -7.32
C TYR A 28 5.39 -19.39 -7.55
N LEU A 29 4.45 -18.52 -7.19
CA LEU A 29 3.00 -18.75 -7.32
C LEU A 29 2.39 -17.98 -8.49
N ARG A 30 3.14 -17.04 -9.09
CA ARG A 30 2.63 -16.03 -10.04
C ARG A 30 1.78 -16.61 -11.17
N PRO A 31 2.14 -17.72 -11.85
CA PRO A 31 1.29 -18.29 -12.89
C PRO A 31 -0.07 -18.75 -12.36
N ALA A 32 -0.11 -19.39 -11.18
CA ALA A 32 -1.35 -19.86 -10.57
C ALA A 32 -2.22 -18.71 -10.06
N MET A 33 -1.60 -17.64 -9.54
CA MET A 33 -2.31 -16.42 -9.15
C MET A 33 -2.96 -15.74 -10.35
N ARG A 34 -2.22 -15.65 -11.47
CA ARG A 34 -2.76 -15.13 -12.74
C ARG A 34 -3.92 -15.99 -13.25
N LEU A 35 -3.83 -17.32 -13.14
CA LEU A 35 -4.94 -18.19 -13.50
C LEU A 35 -6.17 -17.97 -12.60
N ALA A 36 -5.98 -17.75 -11.30
CA ALA A 36 -7.09 -17.40 -10.41
C ALA A 36 -7.81 -16.12 -10.86
N ALA A 37 -7.04 -15.10 -11.24
CA ALA A 37 -7.57 -13.83 -11.73
C ALA A 37 -8.32 -13.99 -13.06
N ILE A 38 -7.76 -14.74 -14.02
CA ILE A 38 -8.41 -15.03 -15.31
C ILE A 38 -9.69 -15.84 -15.13
N SER A 39 -9.68 -16.80 -14.21
CA SER A 39 -10.80 -17.69 -13.94
C SER A 39 -11.81 -17.13 -12.93
N HIS A 40 -11.66 -15.86 -12.53
CA HIS A 40 -12.55 -15.18 -11.60
C HIS A 40 -12.72 -15.92 -10.26
N LEU A 41 -11.65 -16.51 -9.74
CA LEU A 41 -11.70 -17.35 -8.54
C LEU A 41 -11.46 -16.51 -7.27
N PRO A 42 -12.45 -16.42 -6.35
CA PRO A 42 -12.33 -15.63 -5.13
C PRO A 42 -11.52 -16.33 -4.02
N GLY A 43 -10.27 -16.69 -4.33
CA GLY A 43 -9.30 -17.20 -3.36
C GLY A 43 -8.47 -16.07 -2.72
N THR A 44 -8.08 -16.27 -1.47
CA THR A 44 -7.32 -15.25 -0.71
C THR A 44 -5.84 -15.63 -0.57
N TYR A 45 -4.97 -14.67 -0.87
CA TYR A 45 -3.52 -14.80 -0.76
C TYR A 45 -3.03 -13.96 0.41
N VAL A 46 -2.54 -14.59 1.48
CA VAL A 46 -2.00 -13.93 2.67
C VAL A 46 -0.48 -13.87 2.56
N MET A 47 0.04 -12.70 2.20
CA MET A 47 1.45 -12.50 1.85
C MET A 47 2.11 -11.61 2.88
N THR A 48 2.88 -12.21 3.79
CA THR A 48 3.54 -11.48 4.90
C THR A 48 4.96 -11.05 4.53
N HIS A 49 5.66 -10.33 5.40
CA HIS A 49 7.07 -9.95 5.17
C HIS A 49 7.19 -9.12 3.87
N ASP A 50 6.50 -7.99 3.85
CA ASP A 50 6.16 -7.26 2.63
C ASP A 50 7.21 -6.30 2.07
N SER A 51 8.32 -6.08 2.77
CA SER A 51 9.26 -5.00 2.45
C SER A 51 10.68 -5.26 3.00
N ILE A 52 11.59 -4.29 2.84
CA ILE A 52 12.93 -4.29 3.45
C ILE A 52 12.93 -4.33 4.99
N ALA A 53 11.77 -4.13 5.65
CA ALA A 53 11.64 -4.31 7.09
C ALA A 53 11.82 -5.77 7.55
N VAL A 54 11.91 -6.72 6.59
CA VAL A 54 12.37 -8.09 6.88
C VAL A 54 13.77 -8.08 7.51
N GLY A 55 14.70 -7.24 7.05
CA GLY A 55 15.97 -7.00 7.73
C GLY A 55 16.98 -8.12 7.51
N GLU A 56 17.16 -8.99 8.51
CA GLU A 56 18.38 -9.82 8.56
C GLU A 56 18.48 -10.85 7.42
N ASP A 57 17.34 -11.33 6.89
CA ASP A 57 17.31 -12.26 5.75
C ASP A 57 17.78 -11.61 4.44
N GLY A 58 17.75 -10.27 4.37
CA GLY A 58 18.34 -9.46 3.31
C GLY A 58 17.65 -9.58 1.93
N PRO A 59 18.34 -9.14 0.86
CA PRO A 59 17.70 -8.80 -0.42
C PRO A 59 17.02 -9.97 -1.15
N THR A 60 17.33 -11.21 -0.77
CA THR A 60 16.67 -12.40 -1.34
C THR A 60 15.26 -12.62 -0.78
N HIS A 61 14.94 -11.99 0.35
CA HIS A 61 13.68 -12.13 1.08
C HIS A 61 12.89 -10.82 1.17
N GLU A 62 13.43 -9.73 0.62
CA GLU A 62 12.89 -8.37 0.73
C GLU A 62 12.20 -7.97 -0.57
N PRO A 63 10.86 -7.91 -0.61
CA PRO A 63 10.12 -7.47 -1.79
C PRO A 63 10.42 -6.01 -2.14
N VAL A 64 10.55 -5.71 -3.43
CA VAL A 64 10.71 -4.33 -3.95
C VAL A 64 9.66 -4.04 -5.02
N GLU A 65 9.75 -4.70 -6.17
CA GLU A 65 8.89 -4.57 -7.35
C GLU A 65 7.54 -5.28 -7.23
N HIS A 66 7.37 -6.09 -6.19
CA HIS A 66 6.30 -7.08 -6.11
C HIS A 66 4.92 -6.40 -6.11
N LEU A 67 4.74 -5.33 -5.31
CA LEU A 67 3.49 -4.55 -5.28
C LEU A 67 3.11 -4.05 -6.68
N SER A 68 4.03 -3.38 -7.36
CA SER A 68 3.81 -2.86 -8.72
C SER A 68 3.49 -3.99 -9.70
N SER A 69 4.18 -5.12 -9.59
CA SER A 69 3.95 -6.28 -10.46
C SER A 69 2.54 -6.88 -10.32
N TYR A 70 1.95 -6.85 -9.12
CA TYR A 70 0.62 -7.40 -8.85
C TYR A 70 -0.48 -6.37 -9.01
N ARG A 71 -0.22 -5.09 -8.75
CA ARG A 71 -1.11 -3.97 -9.11
C ARG A 71 -1.34 -3.89 -10.62
N GLY A 72 -0.35 -4.30 -11.42
CA GLY A 72 -0.48 -4.43 -12.87
C GLY A 72 -1.24 -5.68 -13.35
N MET A 73 -1.63 -6.61 -12.46
CA MET A 73 -2.36 -7.81 -12.83
C MET A 73 -3.87 -7.54 -12.93
N PRO A 74 -4.51 -7.75 -14.10
CA PRO A 74 -5.95 -7.60 -14.21
C PRO A 74 -6.71 -8.55 -13.30
N ASN A 75 -7.84 -8.10 -12.76
CA ASN A 75 -8.75 -8.88 -11.92
C ASN A 75 -8.10 -9.50 -10.66
N LEU A 76 -7.15 -8.78 -10.05
CA LEU A 76 -6.60 -9.12 -8.73
C LEU A 76 -6.76 -7.90 -7.83
N THR A 77 -7.40 -8.08 -6.67
CA THR A 77 -7.43 -7.02 -5.66
C THR A 77 -6.20 -7.12 -4.77
N VAL A 78 -5.40 -6.05 -4.71
CA VAL A 78 -4.18 -5.99 -3.88
C VAL A 78 -4.43 -5.00 -2.76
N LEU A 79 -4.39 -5.48 -1.52
CA LEU A 79 -4.63 -4.72 -0.31
C LEU A 79 -3.38 -4.73 0.56
N ARG A 80 -2.82 -3.56 0.83
CA ARG A 80 -1.70 -3.35 1.75
C ARG A 80 -2.14 -2.46 2.93
N PRO A 81 -2.79 -3.04 3.95
CA PRO A 81 -3.40 -2.31 5.06
C PRO A 81 -2.37 -1.67 5.99
N ALA A 82 -2.69 -0.47 6.48
CA ALA A 82 -1.81 0.36 7.30
C ALA A 82 -1.76 0.00 8.79
N ASP A 83 -2.81 -0.65 9.32
CA ASP A 83 -2.89 -1.06 10.72
C ASP A 83 -3.94 -2.18 10.92
N GLY A 84 -4.21 -2.54 12.17
CA GLY A 84 -5.18 -3.59 12.51
C GLY A 84 -6.61 -3.33 12.05
N ASN A 85 -7.06 -2.07 12.00
CA ASN A 85 -8.41 -1.73 11.54
C ASN A 85 -8.52 -1.88 10.02
N GLU A 86 -7.50 -1.42 9.28
CA GLU A 86 -7.44 -1.65 7.84
C GLU A 86 -7.28 -3.14 7.50
N VAL A 87 -6.54 -3.93 8.30
CA VAL A 87 -6.46 -5.39 8.14
C VAL A 87 -7.84 -6.04 8.27
N SER A 88 -8.62 -5.64 9.29
CA SER A 88 -9.98 -6.15 9.47
C SER A 88 -10.88 -5.83 8.27
N ALA A 89 -10.82 -4.60 7.76
CA ALA A 89 -11.58 -4.19 6.58
C ALA A 89 -11.12 -4.90 5.29
N ALA A 90 -9.81 -5.11 5.14
CA ALA A 90 -9.25 -5.84 4.01
C ALA A 90 -9.69 -7.31 3.99
N TRP A 91 -9.75 -7.95 5.16
CA TRP A 91 -10.33 -9.30 5.28
C TRP A 91 -11.81 -9.33 4.94
N GLU A 92 -12.61 -8.34 5.37
CA GLU A 92 -14.02 -8.22 4.98
C GLU A 92 -14.18 -8.24 3.45
N ILE A 93 -13.34 -7.49 2.72
CA ILE A 93 -13.32 -7.49 1.25
C ILE A 93 -12.92 -8.87 0.72
N ALA A 94 -11.86 -9.48 1.25
CA ALA A 94 -11.38 -10.79 0.81
C ALA A 94 -12.44 -11.89 0.96
N VAL A 95 -13.12 -11.97 2.10
CA VAL A 95 -14.16 -12.99 2.34
C VAL A 95 -15.46 -12.73 1.58
N SER A 96 -15.73 -11.46 1.24
CA SER A 96 -16.93 -11.06 0.50
C SER A 96 -16.77 -11.14 -1.01
N SER A 97 -15.54 -11.25 -1.52
CA SER A 97 -15.27 -11.39 -2.95
C SER A 97 -15.99 -12.61 -3.53
N VAL A 98 -16.51 -12.49 -4.76
CA VAL A 98 -17.22 -13.58 -5.45
C VAL A 98 -16.62 -13.91 -6.81
N ASP A 99 -15.86 -12.99 -7.40
CA ASP A 99 -15.38 -13.05 -8.79
C ASP A 99 -13.92 -12.61 -8.96
N LYS A 100 -13.21 -12.30 -7.87
CA LYS A 100 -11.81 -11.84 -7.91
C LYS A 100 -10.96 -12.45 -6.80
N PRO A 101 -9.75 -12.95 -7.08
CA PRO A 101 -8.79 -13.22 -6.02
C PRO A 101 -8.41 -11.94 -5.29
N THR A 102 -8.08 -12.08 -4.00
CA THR A 102 -7.62 -10.99 -3.14
C THR A 102 -6.27 -11.31 -2.55
N MET A 103 -5.32 -10.39 -2.66
CA MET A 103 -4.00 -10.45 -2.02
C MET A 103 -3.97 -9.48 -0.84
N LEU A 104 -3.70 -10.00 0.34
CA LEU A 104 -3.42 -9.25 1.55
C LEU A 104 -1.90 -9.20 1.74
N VAL A 105 -1.32 -8.01 1.63
CA VAL A 105 0.12 -7.76 1.78
C VAL A 105 0.38 -7.21 3.17
N LEU A 106 1.11 -7.96 4.00
CA LEU A 106 1.17 -7.77 5.46
C LEU A 106 2.61 -7.66 5.96
N THR A 107 2.81 -6.85 6.99
CA THR A 107 4.13 -6.59 7.58
C THR A 107 4.65 -7.76 8.42
N ARG A 108 5.97 -7.78 8.66
CA ARG A 108 6.62 -8.59 9.71
C ARG A 108 6.53 -7.89 11.07
N GLN A 109 6.79 -6.59 11.04
CA GLN A 109 6.93 -5.70 12.18
C GLN A 109 5.59 -5.17 12.68
N ASN A 110 5.58 -4.75 13.94
CA ASN A 110 4.43 -4.10 14.57
C ASN A 110 4.15 -2.74 13.91
N LEU A 111 2.87 -2.43 13.74
CA LEU A 111 2.39 -1.12 13.31
C LEU A 111 1.51 -0.51 14.40
N PRO A 112 1.55 0.83 14.58
CA PRO A 112 0.64 1.51 15.49
C PRO A 112 -0.80 1.44 14.95
N VAL A 113 -1.77 1.52 15.85
CA VAL A 113 -3.16 1.82 15.46
C VAL A 113 -3.25 3.33 15.21
N LEU A 114 -3.69 3.70 14.01
CA LEU A 114 -3.76 5.08 13.56
C LEU A 114 -5.07 5.73 14.03
N GLU A 115 -5.02 6.97 14.54
CA GLU A 115 -6.17 7.61 15.21
C GLU A 115 -7.46 7.64 14.37
N GLY A 116 -7.36 7.81 13.05
CA GLY A 116 -8.51 7.88 12.15
C GLY A 116 -9.07 6.52 11.68
N THR A 117 -8.31 5.43 11.78
CA THR A 117 -8.73 4.13 11.20
C THR A 117 -9.87 3.44 11.95
N PRO A 118 -10.07 3.57 13.29
CA PRO A 118 -11.21 2.95 13.96
C PRO A 118 -12.57 3.34 13.38
N THR A 119 -12.68 4.55 12.81
CA THR A 119 -13.91 5.07 12.22
C THR A 119 -13.88 5.06 10.69
N LEU A 120 -12.73 5.37 10.08
CA LEU A 120 -12.64 5.56 8.63
C LEU A 120 -12.31 4.27 7.86
N ALA A 121 -11.57 3.32 8.45
CA ALA A 121 -10.96 2.22 7.69
C ALA A 121 -11.99 1.34 6.98
N ARG A 122 -13.12 1.03 7.63
CA ARG A 122 -14.10 0.10 7.06
C ARG A 122 -14.63 0.54 5.70
N GLU A 123 -14.95 1.82 5.55
CA GLU A 123 -15.41 2.38 4.27
C GLU A 123 -14.24 2.86 3.40
N GLY A 124 -13.20 3.44 4.01
CA GLY A 124 -12.02 3.91 3.31
C GLY A 124 -11.27 2.82 2.55
N VAL A 125 -11.11 1.63 3.14
CA VAL A 125 -10.46 0.49 2.49
C VAL A 125 -11.29 -0.05 1.32
N LYS A 126 -12.63 -0.08 1.43
CA LYS A 126 -13.53 -0.45 0.32
C LYS A 126 -13.42 0.53 -0.87
N LYS A 127 -13.09 1.78 -0.57
CA LYS A 127 -12.84 2.83 -1.55
C LYS A 127 -11.41 2.82 -2.11
N GLY A 128 -10.51 2.01 -1.56
CA GLY A 128 -9.13 1.81 -2.02
C GLY A 128 -8.15 2.92 -1.65
N ALA A 129 -8.62 4.17 -1.58
CA ALA A 129 -7.86 5.28 -1.00
C ALA A 129 -8.81 6.28 -0.32
N TYR A 130 -8.36 6.88 0.78
CA TYR A 130 -9.15 7.86 1.52
C TYR A 130 -8.23 8.82 2.30
N VAL A 131 -8.73 10.04 2.56
CA VAL A 131 -8.03 11.01 3.41
C VAL A 131 -8.10 10.52 4.85
N LEU A 132 -6.96 10.09 5.39
CA LEU A 132 -6.86 9.60 6.76
C LEU A 132 -6.63 10.75 7.74
N SER A 133 -5.77 11.70 7.37
CA SER A 133 -5.46 12.87 8.18
C SER A 133 -5.55 14.12 7.30
N PRO A 134 -6.63 14.91 7.38
CA PRO A 134 -6.77 16.10 6.56
C PRO A 134 -5.78 17.20 6.98
N GLN A 135 -5.58 18.15 6.08
CA GLN A 135 -4.95 19.43 6.41
C GLN A 135 -5.86 20.26 7.34
N GLN A 136 -5.32 21.30 7.98
CA GLN A 136 -6.10 22.21 8.83
C GLN A 136 -6.78 23.33 8.04
N GLY A 137 -6.15 23.81 6.96
CA GLY A 137 -6.69 24.86 6.08
C GLY A 137 -7.72 24.34 5.08
N GLU A 138 -8.28 25.26 4.28
CA GLU A 138 -9.27 24.90 3.26
C GLU A 138 -8.67 24.07 2.12
N THR A 139 -7.43 24.36 1.71
CA THR A 139 -6.72 23.66 0.62
C THR A 139 -5.35 23.20 1.12
N PRO A 140 -4.97 21.92 0.93
CA PRO A 140 -3.67 21.43 1.35
C PRO A 140 -2.56 22.00 0.46
N ALA A 141 -1.43 22.35 1.06
CA ALA A 141 -0.22 22.74 0.35
C ALA A 141 0.37 21.57 -0.48
N GLY A 142 0.00 20.34 -0.13
CA GLY A 142 0.27 19.12 -0.88
C GLY A 142 -0.31 17.89 -0.19
N ILE A 143 -0.11 16.72 -0.80
CA ILE A 143 -0.70 15.46 -0.35
C ILE A 143 0.41 14.41 -0.20
N LEU A 144 0.50 13.81 0.98
CA LEU A 144 1.28 12.60 1.22
C LEU A 144 0.38 11.39 0.97
N ILE A 145 0.77 10.50 0.06
CA ILE A 145 0.03 9.29 -0.28
C ILE A 145 0.86 8.10 0.18
N ALA A 146 0.36 7.30 1.10
CA ALA A 146 1.12 6.18 1.64
C ALA A 146 0.27 4.91 1.71
N THR A 147 0.94 3.76 1.84
CA THR A 147 0.30 2.45 2.00
C THR A 147 0.99 1.69 3.12
N GLY A 148 0.31 0.69 3.70
CA GLY A 148 0.92 -0.20 4.67
C GLY A 148 1.65 0.52 5.81
N SER A 149 2.86 0.03 6.12
CA SER A 149 3.71 0.55 7.19
C SER A 149 4.04 2.04 7.06
N GLU A 150 4.08 2.59 5.85
CA GLU A 150 4.51 3.96 5.59
C GLU A 150 3.42 4.99 5.90
N VAL A 151 2.16 4.58 6.13
CA VAL A 151 1.11 5.54 6.50
C VAL A 151 1.39 6.18 7.85
N SER A 152 1.90 5.42 8.82
CA SER A 152 2.33 5.97 10.11
C SER A 152 3.46 7.00 9.94
N LEU A 153 4.42 6.71 9.08
CA LEU A 153 5.52 7.62 8.72
C LEU A 153 4.99 8.90 8.05
N ALA A 154 4.02 8.79 7.16
CA ALA A 154 3.38 9.94 6.50
C ALA A 154 2.62 10.84 7.50
N VAL A 155 1.95 10.24 8.50
CA VAL A 155 1.27 10.99 9.57
C VAL A 155 2.27 11.74 10.44
N GLU A 156 3.41 11.15 10.79
CA GLU A 156 4.46 11.85 11.53
C GLU A 156 5.12 12.96 10.68
N ALA A 157 5.34 12.71 9.38
CA ALA A 157 5.87 13.71 8.46
C ALA A 157 4.91 14.90 8.30
N GLN A 158 3.59 14.66 8.26
CA GLN A 158 2.59 15.73 8.24
C GLN A 158 2.72 16.65 9.46
N LYS A 159 2.94 16.09 10.66
CA LYS A 159 3.11 16.89 11.89
C LYS A 159 4.34 17.80 11.78
N GLN A 160 5.49 17.24 11.41
CA GLN A 160 6.73 18.02 11.27
C GLN A 160 6.65 19.06 10.13
N LEU A 161 6.03 18.72 8.99
CA LEU A 161 5.79 19.68 7.91
C LEU A 161 4.92 20.86 8.38
N ARG A 162 3.90 20.58 9.20
CA ARG A 162 3.04 21.62 9.77
C ARG A 162 3.80 22.55 10.71
N GLU A 163 4.67 22.00 11.56
CA GLU A 163 5.57 22.81 12.41
C GLU A 163 6.49 23.72 11.58
N ALA A 164 6.86 23.27 10.38
CA ALA A 164 7.59 24.06 9.39
C ALA A 164 6.71 24.97 8.51
N GLY A 165 5.43 25.13 8.82
CA GLY A 165 4.50 26.01 8.10
C GLY A 165 3.89 25.43 6.81
N VAL A 166 4.00 24.12 6.60
CA VAL A 166 3.51 23.43 5.40
C VAL A 166 2.36 22.49 5.77
N ASP A 167 1.13 22.91 5.49
CA ASP A 167 -0.07 22.14 5.84
C ASP A 167 -0.47 21.18 4.72
N VAL A 168 -0.10 19.91 4.87
CA VAL A 168 -0.39 18.83 3.92
C VAL A 168 -1.50 17.91 4.42
N SER A 169 -2.15 17.18 3.52
CA SER A 169 -3.04 16.06 3.86
C SER A 169 -2.33 14.71 3.73
N VAL A 170 -2.80 13.70 4.46
CA VAL A 170 -2.34 12.31 4.36
C VAL A 170 -3.48 11.43 3.84
N VAL A 171 -3.20 10.75 2.73
CA VAL A 171 -4.08 9.75 2.11
C VAL A 171 -3.51 8.37 2.39
N SER A 172 -4.33 7.50 3.00
CA SER A 172 -4.06 6.06 3.02
C SER A 172 -4.60 5.46 1.71
N MET A 173 -3.76 4.72 0.98
CA MET A 173 -4.10 4.08 -0.30
C MET A 173 -3.86 2.56 -0.24
N PRO A 174 -4.64 1.81 0.57
CA PRO A 174 -4.45 0.37 0.71
C PRO A 174 -4.63 -0.42 -0.60
N SER A 175 -5.39 0.09 -1.59
CA SER A 175 -5.61 -0.60 -2.87
C SER A 175 -5.77 0.36 -4.05
N PHE A 176 -4.91 0.18 -5.06
CA PHE A 176 -5.01 0.89 -6.34
C PHE A 176 -6.26 0.47 -7.10
N ASP A 177 -6.54 -0.84 -7.20
CA ASP A 177 -7.63 -1.35 -8.02
C ASP A 177 -9.02 -0.91 -7.52
N LEU A 178 -9.22 -0.88 -6.20
CA LEU A 178 -10.46 -0.40 -5.60
C LEU A 178 -10.61 1.11 -5.75
N PHE A 179 -9.53 1.87 -5.62
CA PHE A 179 -9.58 3.33 -5.84
C PHE A 179 -9.87 3.66 -7.29
N GLU A 180 -9.28 2.91 -8.22
CA GLU A 180 -9.51 3.11 -9.65
C GLU A 180 -10.93 2.77 -10.10
N ALA A 181 -11.61 1.88 -9.39
CA ALA A 181 -13.01 1.56 -9.60
C ALA A 181 -13.98 2.66 -9.11
N GLN A 182 -13.50 3.64 -8.33
CA GLN A 182 -14.35 4.75 -7.87
C GLN A 182 -14.63 5.74 -9.01
N ASP A 183 -15.75 6.45 -8.88
CA ASP A 183 -16.10 7.52 -9.81
C ASP A 183 -15.14 8.72 -9.71
N ALA A 184 -15.18 9.57 -10.74
CA ALA A 184 -14.32 10.74 -10.80
C ALA A 184 -14.59 11.75 -9.66
N ALA A 185 -15.84 11.84 -9.18
CA ALA A 185 -16.20 12.76 -8.11
C ALA A 185 -15.53 12.37 -6.79
N TYR A 186 -15.53 11.08 -6.46
CA TYR A 186 -14.83 10.56 -5.28
C TYR A 186 -13.32 10.69 -5.42
N LYS A 187 -12.75 10.37 -6.59
CA LYS A 187 -11.31 10.55 -6.81
C LYS A 187 -10.88 12.00 -6.60
N GLU A 188 -11.72 12.96 -6.99
CA GLU A 188 -11.47 14.40 -6.78
C GLU A 188 -11.53 14.80 -5.30
N THR A 189 -12.34 14.14 -4.45
CA THR A 189 -12.34 14.43 -3.01
C THR A 189 -11.09 13.92 -2.29
N VAL A 190 -10.46 12.86 -2.80
CA VAL A 190 -9.25 12.26 -2.21
C VAL A 190 -7.97 12.89 -2.77
N LEU A 191 -7.90 13.07 -4.09
CA LEU A 191 -6.75 13.63 -4.80
C LEU A 191 -7.17 14.79 -5.72
N PRO A 192 -7.53 15.96 -5.16
CA PRO A 192 -8.00 17.11 -5.95
C PRO A 192 -7.03 17.48 -7.06
N GLY A 193 -7.54 17.66 -8.29
CA GLY A 193 -6.73 17.96 -9.47
C GLY A 193 -5.88 19.23 -9.34
N ALA A 194 -6.41 20.21 -8.58
CA ALA A 194 -5.75 21.48 -8.29
C ALA A 194 -4.49 21.33 -7.39
N VAL A 195 -4.40 20.27 -6.58
CA VAL A 195 -3.27 20.04 -5.67
C VAL A 195 -2.27 19.11 -6.35
N ARG A 196 -1.23 19.71 -6.94
CA ARG A 196 -0.24 19.01 -7.76
C ARG A 196 1.00 18.57 -6.98
N ASN A 197 1.27 19.19 -5.83
CA ASN A 197 2.32 18.79 -4.90
C ASN A 197 1.92 17.48 -4.22
N ARG A 198 2.28 16.36 -4.82
CA ARG A 198 1.93 15.02 -4.33
C ARG A 198 3.18 14.20 -4.16
N MET A 199 3.31 13.59 -3.00
CA MET A 199 4.42 12.68 -2.69
C MET A 199 3.85 11.33 -2.30
N SER A 200 4.21 10.27 -3.02
CA SER A 200 3.93 8.91 -2.54
C SER A 200 5.04 8.41 -1.65
N ILE A 201 4.73 7.57 -0.66
CA ILE A 201 5.69 7.00 0.29
C ILE A 201 5.38 5.50 0.44
N GLU A 202 6.27 4.65 -0.05
CA GLU A 202 6.11 3.20 0.02
C GLU A 202 7.48 2.50 -0.01
N MET A 203 7.70 1.55 0.90
CA MET A 203 8.89 0.68 0.85
C MET A 203 8.74 -0.39 -0.24
N GLY A 204 8.73 0.06 -1.49
CA GLY A 204 8.63 -0.72 -2.71
C GLY A 204 9.00 0.13 -3.93
N ALA A 205 8.98 -0.47 -5.11
CA ALA A 205 9.34 0.21 -6.36
C ALA A 205 8.49 1.45 -6.62
N THR A 206 9.11 2.51 -7.14
CA THR A 206 8.40 3.74 -7.49
C THR A 206 7.46 3.53 -8.69
N PHE A 207 7.68 2.49 -9.48
CA PHE A 207 6.90 2.17 -10.67
C PHE A 207 5.39 2.03 -10.38
N GLY A 208 4.59 2.80 -11.10
CA GLY A 208 3.13 2.86 -10.99
C GLY A 208 2.63 4.06 -10.16
N TRP A 209 3.46 4.62 -9.28
CA TRP A 209 3.08 5.77 -8.45
C TRP A 209 2.91 7.06 -9.26
N GLU A 210 3.56 7.17 -10.43
CA GLU A 210 3.40 8.28 -11.37
C GLU A 210 1.93 8.52 -11.76
N ARG A 211 1.07 7.50 -11.68
CA ARG A 211 -0.38 7.61 -11.88
C ARG A 211 -1.05 8.57 -10.90
N TYR A 212 -0.57 8.65 -9.66
CA TYR A 212 -1.19 9.45 -8.60
C TYR A 212 -0.43 10.73 -8.32
N VAL A 213 0.90 10.69 -8.37
CA VAL A 213 1.74 11.86 -8.10
C VAL A 213 1.87 12.77 -9.33
N GLY A 214 1.76 12.21 -10.54
CA GLY A 214 1.92 12.94 -11.80
C GLY A 214 3.36 13.39 -12.06
N LEU A 215 3.54 14.21 -13.10
CA LEU A 215 4.88 14.70 -13.50
C LEU A 215 5.48 15.72 -12.53
N ASP A 216 4.62 16.45 -11.82
CA ASP A 216 5.04 17.48 -10.85
C ASP A 216 5.39 16.88 -9.49
N GLY A 217 4.91 15.66 -9.22
CA GLY A 217 5.03 15.00 -7.92
C GLY A 217 6.38 14.34 -7.65
N LEU A 218 6.41 13.54 -6.58
CA LEU A 218 7.56 12.76 -6.15
C LEU A 218 7.11 11.37 -5.71
N ALA A 219 7.68 10.32 -6.31
CA ALA A 219 7.52 8.97 -5.79
C ALA A 219 8.69 8.65 -4.85
N TYR A 220 8.42 8.47 -3.56
CA TYR A 220 9.41 8.13 -2.54
C TYR A 220 9.34 6.62 -2.27
N GLY A 221 10.27 5.89 -2.88
CA GLY A 221 10.31 4.43 -2.84
C GLY A 221 11.72 3.89 -3.00
N ILE A 222 11.81 2.60 -3.29
CA ILE A 222 13.06 1.85 -3.41
C ILE A 222 13.14 1.23 -4.80
N ASP A 223 14.11 1.65 -5.62
CA ASP A 223 14.32 1.10 -6.97
C ASP A 223 15.63 0.29 -7.09
N THR A 224 16.13 -0.20 -5.95
CA THR A 224 17.27 -1.11 -5.84
C THR A 224 16.88 -2.32 -4.99
N TYR A 225 17.67 -3.39 -5.01
CA TYR A 225 17.51 -4.45 -4.01
C TYR A 225 17.84 -3.94 -2.60
N GLY A 226 17.31 -4.66 -1.60
CA GLY A 226 17.52 -4.35 -0.20
C GLY A 226 18.90 -4.76 0.34
N ALA A 227 19.02 -4.94 1.65
CA ALA A 227 20.28 -5.19 2.33
C ALA A 227 20.06 -6.03 3.60
N SER A 228 20.96 -6.98 3.87
CA SER A 228 20.94 -7.75 5.11
C SER A 228 21.40 -6.89 6.28
N GLY A 229 20.53 -6.70 7.27
CA GLY A 229 20.83 -5.94 8.48
C GLY A 229 19.64 -5.84 9.42
N ASN A 230 19.78 -5.12 10.53
CA ASN A 230 18.64 -4.86 11.40
C ASN A 230 17.59 -4.03 10.65
N GLY A 231 16.32 -4.47 10.63
CA GLY A 231 15.26 -3.85 9.82
C GLY A 231 15.12 -2.33 10.02
N ASN A 232 15.24 -1.82 11.24
CA ASN A 232 15.17 -0.37 11.50
C ASN A 232 16.36 0.40 10.90
N VAL A 233 17.55 -0.20 10.96
CA VAL A 233 18.75 0.37 10.35
C VAL A 233 18.62 0.35 8.83
N VAL A 234 18.18 -0.77 8.25
CA VAL A 234 17.96 -0.89 6.80
C VAL A 234 16.95 0.15 6.33
N MET A 235 15.79 0.27 6.98
CA MET A 235 14.80 1.30 6.65
C MET A 235 15.40 2.72 6.70
N ALA A 236 16.18 3.04 7.74
CA ALA A 236 16.79 4.35 7.89
C ALA A 236 17.82 4.67 6.81
N GLU A 237 18.68 3.71 6.44
CA GLU A 237 19.66 3.85 5.35
C GLU A 237 18.99 4.04 3.99
N PHE A 238 17.84 3.38 3.76
CA PHE A 238 17.01 3.57 2.58
C PHE A 238 16.15 4.84 2.63
N GLY A 239 16.25 5.64 3.70
CA GLY A 239 15.60 6.95 3.80
C GLY A 239 14.22 6.95 4.45
N PHE A 240 13.72 5.82 4.95
CA PHE A 240 12.40 5.73 5.59
C PHE A 240 12.45 6.15 7.06
N THR A 241 12.78 7.43 7.26
CA THR A 241 12.69 8.14 8.55
C THR A 241 11.87 9.42 8.34
N THR A 242 11.24 9.91 9.41
CA THR A 242 10.38 11.10 9.32
C THR A 242 11.17 12.28 8.79
N GLU A 243 12.39 12.47 9.29
CA GLU A 243 13.27 13.58 8.91
C GLU A 243 13.63 13.54 7.43
N LYS A 244 13.93 12.35 6.88
CA LYS A 244 14.27 12.19 5.46
C LYS A 244 13.06 12.39 4.54
N VAL A 245 11.88 11.92 4.95
CA VAL A 245 10.62 12.16 4.22
C VAL A 245 10.29 13.65 4.19
N VAL A 246 10.35 14.33 5.33
CA VAL A 246 10.11 15.78 5.44
C VAL A 246 11.11 16.56 4.58
N ALA A 247 12.41 16.22 4.67
CA ALA A 247 13.45 16.86 3.88
C ALA A 247 13.24 16.65 2.37
N ALA A 248 12.85 15.45 1.94
CA ALA A 248 12.56 15.16 0.54
C ALA A 248 11.34 15.94 0.03
N TYR A 249 10.28 16.04 0.84
CA TYR A 249 9.11 16.85 0.52
C TYR A 249 9.49 18.33 0.37
N GLN A 250 10.19 18.89 1.35
CA GLN A 250 10.60 20.30 1.34
C GLN A 250 11.50 20.59 0.15
N ALA A 251 12.53 19.78 -0.09
CA ALA A 251 13.45 19.97 -1.22
C ALA A 251 12.73 19.96 -2.59
N LYS A 252 11.63 19.21 -2.71
CA LYS A 252 10.85 19.13 -3.95
C LYS A 252 9.87 20.28 -4.12
N PHE A 253 9.15 20.66 -3.05
CA PHE A 253 7.97 21.54 -3.17
C PHE A 253 8.11 22.90 -2.48
N VAL A 254 9.05 23.05 -1.56
CA VAL A 254 9.27 24.27 -0.78
C VAL A 254 10.59 24.90 -1.23
N LYS A 255 10.48 25.96 -2.03
CA LYS A 255 11.63 26.74 -2.51
C LYS A 255 11.93 27.90 -1.58
#